data_AF-A0A9W7A6R5-F1
#
_entry.id   AF-A0A9W7A6R5-F1
#
_cell.length_a   1.000
_cell.length_b   1.000
_cell.length_c   1.000
_cell.angle_alpha   90.00
_cell.angle_beta   90.00
_cell.angle_gamma   90.00
#
_symmetry.space_group_name_H-M   'P 1'
#
loop_
_entity.id
_entity.type
_entity.pdbx_description
1 polymer ?
#
loop_
_entity_poly.entity_id
_entity_poly.type
_entity_poly.pdbx_seq_one_letter_code
_entity_poly.pdbx_strand_id
1 'polypeptide(L)'
;MKTNILSRIAVSGGRLFRCTHPSTSTGCSMSFTIFKPTLPDPTSPIPAMFWLSGLTCSDDNFVTKAGSAFEAASRNNIAIVIPDTSPRGAGFYVDATAPKWKEGGYNMYTYVNEELPRLVGEDFNVGVHARSICGHSMGGHGALAIALKNPGAYAAVSAMAPISNPTECGWGRKAFENYLEGGVEEGEGYDATKLVASVGANSGFDDILIDQGTSDTFLSDGQLKPEVFKRAAGLSGQKVTLRMQEGFDHSYFFINTFISSHVDFHAKRLHKAQRAKVQSLEPAVDTSMAGKDIVCSAMVARGPKQPLSLESITVSPPRRGEVRVKVVANALCHTDIYTLDGLDPEGLFPSILGHEAGCSTMSEYTVLAEISCAKIDKAAPLDKVCLFGCGVSTGLGAVWNTCKVEKGSTVAVFGLGAVGLSVIQGARMAGASKIVAVDINPDKFEAAIKEGATDCVDSLNGLPSGKNVQQYIAGTLTEWGVDYSFD
;
A
#
# COMPACT_ATOMS: atom_id res chain seq x y z
N MET A 1 9.61 0.57 -9.27
CA MET A 1 11.07 0.45 -9.08
C MET A 1 11.29 -0.87 -8.37
N LYS A 2 12.21 -1.75 -8.80
CA LYS A 2 12.33 -3.07 -8.15
C LYS A 2 13.32 -3.02 -6.99
N THR A 3 12.90 -3.48 -5.82
CA THR A 3 13.79 -3.77 -4.70
C THR A 3 14.71 -4.96 -5.03
N ASN A 4 15.99 -4.84 -4.72
CA ASN A 4 16.95 -5.94 -4.75
C ASN A 4 17.18 -6.49 -3.34
N ILE A 5 16.95 -7.80 -3.14
CA ILE A 5 17.14 -8.44 -1.84
C ILE A 5 18.58 -8.92 -1.71
N LEU A 6 19.33 -8.35 -0.76
CA LEU A 6 20.72 -8.68 -0.47
C LEU A 6 20.86 -9.90 0.46
N SER A 7 20.01 -10.01 1.48
CA SER A 7 20.06 -11.13 2.42
C SER A 7 18.69 -11.46 3.03
N ARG A 8 18.56 -12.71 3.51
CA ARG A 8 17.36 -13.24 4.16
C ARG A 8 17.74 -14.00 5.42
N ILE A 9 17.25 -13.58 6.58
CA ILE A 9 17.61 -14.18 7.88
C ILE A 9 16.35 -14.49 8.67
N ALA A 10 16.17 -15.75 9.08
CA ALA A 10 15.04 -16.11 9.96
C ALA A 10 15.30 -15.57 11.38
N VAL A 11 14.29 -14.94 11.99
CA VAL A 11 14.37 -14.41 13.36
C VAL A 11 12.98 -14.38 13.99
N SER A 12 12.86 -14.81 15.24
CA SER A 12 11.64 -14.66 16.08
C SER A 12 10.32 -15.08 15.40
N GLY A 13 10.31 -16.17 14.62
CA GLY A 13 9.11 -16.64 13.91
C GLY A 13 8.76 -15.88 12.62
N GLY A 14 9.58 -14.91 12.22
CA GLY A 14 9.51 -14.21 10.94
C GLY A 14 10.85 -14.25 10.19
N ARG A 15 11.05 -13.28 9.29
CA ARG A 15 12.25 -13.19 8.48
C ARG A 15 12.63 -11.72 8.20
N LEU A 16 13.91 -11.41 8.35
CA LEU A 16 14.53 -10.17 7.92
C LEU A 16 14.91 -10.25 6.45
N PHE A 17 14.66 -9.18 5.72
CA PHE A 17 15.08 -8.97 4.34
C PHE A 17 15.89 -7.68 4.29
N ARG A 18 17.20 -7.79 4.05
CA ARG A 18 18.04 -6.62 3.78
C ARG A 18 18.00 -6.33 2.30
N CYS A 19 17.75 -5.08 1.94
CA CYS A 19 17.36 -4.68 0.62
C CYS A 19 18.14 -3.44 0.15
N THR A 20 18.31 -3.31 -1.16
CA THR A 20 18.71 -2.06 -1.80
C THR A 20 17.75 -1.68 -2.91
N HIS A 21 17.63 -0.39 -3.20
CA HIS A 21 16.92 0.09 -4.37
C HIS A 21 17.49 1.44 -4.84
N PRO A 22 17.36 1.78 -6.14
CA PRO A 22 17.62 3.14 -6.58
C PRO A 22 16.53 4.06 -6.01
N SER A 23 16.92 5.09 -5.28
CA SER A 23 16.00 6.08 -4.71
C SER A 23 15.87 7.29 -5.62
N THR A 24 14.63 7.68 -5.90
CA THR A 24 14.35 8.90 -6.68
C THR A 24 14.46 10.16 -5.83
N SER A 25 14.02 10.11 -4.57
CA SER A 25 14.10 11.24 -3.64
C SER A 25 15.53 11.59 -3.30
N THR A 26 16.39 10.59 -3.11
CA THR A 26 17.79 10.83 -2.70
C THR A 26 18.80 10.78 -3.84
N GLY A 27 18.37 10.41 -5.06
CA GLY A 27 19.24 10.35 -6.23
C GLY A 27 20.38 9.32 -6.13
N CYS A 28 20.32 8.39 -5.16
CA CYS A 28 21.33 7.35 -4.96
C CYS A 28 20.71 5.99 -4.62
N SER A 29 21.53 4.94 -4.60
CA SER A 29 21.11 3.65 -4.08
C SER A 29 20.94 3.75 -2.56
N MET A 30 19.76 3.40 -2.05
CA MET A 30 19.46 3.37 -0.62
C MET A 30 19.32 1.93 -0.13
N SER A 31 19.67 1.70 1.14
CA SER A 31 19.46 0.42 1.80
C SER A 31 18.35 0.53 2.84
N PHE A 32 17.61 -0.56 3.01
CA PHE A 32 16.70 -0.72 4.14
C PHE A 32 16.61 -2.19 4.52
N THR A 33 16.21 -2.46 5.76
CA THR A 33 15.86 -3.80 6.21
C THR A 33 14.38 -3.85 6.59
N ILE A 34 13.68 -4.92 6.21
CA ILE A 34 12.31 -5.19 6.65
C ILE A 34 12.25 -6.52 7.40
N PHE A 35 11.71 -6.50 8.62
CA PHE A 35 11.25 -7.69 9.31
C PHE A 35 9.81 -7.99 8.88
N LYS A 36 9.58 -9.20 8.35
CA LYS A 36 8.26 -9.70 8.00
C LYS A 36 7.87 -10.85 8.95
N PRO A 37 6.77 -10.74 9.70
CA PRO A 37 6.27 -11.86 10.49
C PRO A 37 5.70 -12.96 9.58
N THR A 38 5.63 -14.19 10.11
CA THR A 38 4.79 -15.23 9.49
C THR A 38 3.34 -14.93 9.83
N LEU A 39 2.52 -14.60 8.81
CA LEU A 39 1.12 -14.27 9.01
C LEU A 39 0.21 -15.51 8.92
N PRO A 40 -0.91 -15.54 9.67
CA PRO A 40 -1.94 -16.56 9.51
C PRO A 40 -2.57 -16.56 8.10
N ASP A 41 -2.82 -15.37 7.54
CA ASP A 41 -3.23 -15.18 6.15
C ASP A 41 -2.10 -14.46 5.38
N PRO A 42 -1.41 -15.14 4.45
CA PRO A 42 -0.31 -14.55 3.70
C PRO A 42 -0.75 -13.50 2.67
N THR A 43 -2.05 -13.36 2.40
CA THR A 43 -2.60 -12.47 1.37
C THR A 43 -3.08 -11.11 1.90
N SER A 44 -3.21 -10.99 3.22
CA SER A 44 -3.63 -9.76 3.89
C SER A 44 -2.49 -8.72 3.95
N PRO A 45 -2.77 -7.43 3.69
CA PRO A 45 -1.77 -6.37 3.83
C PRO A 45 -1.23 -6.28 5.26
N ILE A 46 0.10 -6.21 5.38
CA ILE A 46 0.78 -6.27 6.67
C ILE A 46 0.84 -4.87 7.27
N PRO A 47 0.28 -4.61 8.46
CA PRO A 47 0.52 -3.35 9.15
C PRO A 47 2.00 -3.22 9.51
N ALA A 48 2.58 -2.03 9.43
CA ALA A 48 4.01 -1.84 9.65
C ALA A 48 4.34 -0.67 10.58
N MET A 49 5.31 -0.90 11.46
CA MET A 49 6.00 0.15 12.21
C MET A 49 7.30 0.52 11.49
N PHE A 50 7.49 1.79 11.19
CA PHE A 50 8.75 2.31 10.66
C PHE A 50 9.66 2.69 11.82
N TRP A 51 10.91 2.22 11.81
CA TRP A 51 11.92 2.55 12.79
C TRP A 51 12.99 3.47 12.20
N LEU A 52 13.17 4.65 12.78
CA LEU A 52 14.21 5.60 12.41
C LEU A 52 15.36 5.55 13.41
N SER A 53 16.57 5.31 12.90
CA SER A 53 17.78 5.21 13.71
C SER A 53 18.42 6.58 14.01
N GLY A 54 19.29 6.60 15.03
CA GLY A 54 20.00 7.81 15.47
C GLY A 54 21.23 8.16 14.62
N LEU A 55 21.98 9.18 15.06
CA LEU A 55 23.28 9.52 14.48
C LEU A 55 24.22 8.29 14.44
N THR A 56 25.06 8.24 13.40
CA THR A 56 26.10 7.21 13.14
C THR A 56 25.60 5.76 13.00
N CYS A 57 24.29 5.54 13.03
CA CYS A 57 23.70 4.22 12.75
C CYS A 57 23.55 3.97 11.25
N SER A 58 23.38 2.71 10.88
CA SER A 58 22.81 2.28 9.61
C SER A 58 21.51 1.49 9.84
N ASP A 59 21.02 0.83 8.79
CA ASP A 59 19.94 -0.16 8.91
C ASP A 59 20.29 -1.34 9.84
N ASP A 60 21.57 -1.61 10.07
CA ASP A 60 22.06 -2.80 10.78
C ASP A 60 22.06 -2.69 12.31
N ASN A 61 22.19 -1.47 12.87
CA ASN A 61 22.28 -1.27 14.33
C ASN A 61 21.04 -1.78 15.06
N PHE A 62 19.85 -1.45 14.56
CA PHE A 62 18.60 -1.91 15.14
C PHE A 62 18.41 -3.41 14.92
N VAL A 63 18.74 -3.89 13.73
CA VAL A 63 18.65 -5.30 13.35
C VAL A 63 19.46 -6.19 14.27
N THR A 64 20.67 -5.77 14.64
CA THR A 64 21.60 -6.59 15.44
C THR A 64 21.42 -6.42 16.95
N LYS A 65 20.85 -5.29 17.41
CA LYS A 65 20.87 -4.92 18.85
C LYS A 65 19.49 -4.80 19.50
N ALA A 66 18.40 -4.75 18.73
CA ALA A 66 17.03 -4.61 19.25
C ALA A 66 16.19 -5.89 19.04
N GLY A 67 16.74 -7.06 19.36
CA GLY A 67 16.12 -8.36 19.09
C GLY A 67 14.71 -8.52 19.67
N SER A 68 14.42 -7.91 20.83
CA SER A 68 13.08 -7.99 21.44
C SER A 68 11.99 -7.34 20.58
N ALA A 69 12.35 -6.41 19.69
CA ALA A 69 11.42 -5.80 18.74
C ALA A 69 10.82 -6.82 17.78
N PHE A 70 11.62 -7.77 17.29
CA PHE A 70 11.17 -8.79 16.33
C PHE A 70 10.28 -9.85 16.99
N GLU A 71 10.58 -10.21 18.24
CA GLU A 71 9.68 -11.06 19.03
C GLU A 71 8.34 -10.38 19.25
N ALA A 72 8.34 -9.12 19.67
CA ALA A 72 7.10 -8.36 19.84
C ALA A 72 6.34 -8.19 18.53
N ALA A 73 7.02 -7.89 17.42
CA ALA A 73 6.39 -7.70 16.12
C ALA A 73 5.77 -8.98 15.58
N SER A 74 6.45 -10.12 15.76
CA SER A 74 5.95 -11.45 15.42
C SER A 74 4.67 -11.80 16.19
N ARG A 75 4.68 -11.65 17.53
CA ARG A 75 3.50 -11.88 18.38
C ARG A 75 2.30 -11.00 17.96
N ASN A 76 2.57 -9.80 17.48
CA ASN A 76 1.55 -8.83 17.10
C ASN A 76 1.19 -8.85 15.61
N ASN A 77 1.79 -9.71 14.79
CA ASN A 77 1.57 -9.76 13.34
C ASN A 77 1.78 -8.41 12.63
N ILE A 78 2.81 -7.65 13.02
CA ILE A 78 3.20 -6.42 12.33
C ILE A 78 4.59 -6.54 11.72
N ALA A 79 4.85 -5.84 10.61
CA ALA A 79 6.18 -5.68 10.05
C ALA A 79 6.96 -4.55 10.74
N ILE A 80 8.29 -4.59 10.66
CA ILE A 80 9.14 -3.46 11.04
C ILE A 80 10.00 -3.07 9.82
N VAL A 81 9.92 -1.81 9.40
CA VAL A 81 10.71 -1.26 8.28
C VAL A 81 11.79 -0.35 8.83
N ILE A 82 13.05 -0.59 8.46
CA ILE A 82 14.25 0.00 9.05
C ILE A 82 15.09 0.62 7.92
N PRO A 83 14.82 1.87 7.50
CA PRO A 83 15.65 2.58 6.54
C PRO A 83 17.05 2.89 7.07
N ASP A 84 17.97 3.15 6.14
CA ASP A 84 19.22 3.85 6.46
C ASP A 84 18.96 5.28 6.96
N THR A 85 19.96 5.90 7.59
CA THR A 85 19.81 7.23 8.24
C THR A 85 20.09 8.41 7.32
N SER A 86 20.66 8.17 6.14
CA SER A 86 20.90 9.18 5.09
C SER A 86 21.37 8.53 3.78
N PRO A 87 21.41 9.30 2.68
CA PRO A 87 22.18 8.92 1.49
C PRO A 87 23.70 8.90 1.75
N ARG A 88 24.24 9.80 2.59
CA ARG A 88 25.65 9.79 3.06
C ARG A 88 25.75 10.47 4.45
N GLY A 89 26.08 9.75 5.52
CA GLY A 89 26.24 10.33 6.88
C GLY A 89 24.94 10.53 7.69
N ALA A 90 24.74 11.72 8.30
CA ALA A 90 23.60 12.01 9.18
C ALA A 90 22.54 12.86 8.45
N GLY A 91 21.35 12.32 8.19
CA GLY A 91 20.36 13.01 7.36
C GLY A 91 19.42 13.95 8.12
N PHE A 92 19.34 13.83 9.45
CA PHE A 92 18.42 14.57 10.33
C PHE A 92 16.94 14.53 9.93
N TYR A 93 16.56 13.66 8.98
CA TYR A 93 15.19 13.47 8.46
C TYR A 93 14.54 14.76 7.94
N VAL A 94 15.34 15.63 7.32
CA VAL A 94 14.87 16.83 6.60
C VAL A 94 14.98 16.64 5.08
N ASP A 95 14.33 17.53 4.32
CA ASP A 95 14.69 17.77 2.92
C ASP A 95 15.58 19.01 2.85
N ALA A 96 16.82 18.80 2.42
CA ALA A 96 17.84 19.83 2.43
C ALA A 96 17.58 20.90 1.36
N THR A 97 17.68 22.16 1.75
CA THR A 97 17.56 23.32 0.85
C THR A 97 18.90 23.99 0.59
N ALA A 98 19.87 23.84 1.49
CA ALA A 98 21.23 24.35 1.29
C ALA A 98 21.88 23.69 0.05
N PRO A 99 22.44 24.46 -0.92
CA PRO A 99 22.81 23.98 -2.25
C PRO A 99 23.63 22.69 -2.27
N LYS A 100 24.69 22.62 -1.45
CA LYS A 100 25.58 21.46 -1.35
C LYS A 100 24.85 20.14 -1.06
N TRP A 101 23.85 20.19 -0.19
CA TRP A 101 23.13 19.00 0.28
C TRP A 101 21.91 18.71 -0.57
N LYS A 102 21.24 19.76 -1.07
CA LYS A 102 20.14 19.66 -2.03
C LYS A 102 20.58 18.98 -3.32
N GLU A 103 21.70 19.41 -3.91
CA GLU A 103 22.28 18.80 -5.11
C GLU A 103 22.74 17.35 -4.84
N GLY A 104 23.14 17.06 -3.61
CA GLY A 104 23.52 15.71 -3.16
C GLY A 104 22.33 14.79 -2.86
N GLY A 105 21.08 15.23 -3.04
CA GLY A 105 19.88 14.42 -2.82
C GLY A 105 19.58 14.15 -1.34
N TYR A 106 19.86 15.09 -0.43
CA TYR A 106 19.54 14.90 0.99
C TYR A 106 18.06 15.16 1.30
N ASN A 107 17.19 14.33 0.75
CA ASN A 107 15.73 14.41 0.91
C ASN A 107 15.19 13.25 1.75
N MET A 108 15.65 13.17 3.00
CA MET A 108 15.30 12.05 3.89
C MET A 108 13.88 12.16 4.44
N TYR A 109 13.32 13.37 4.53
CA TYR A 109 11.91 13.55 4.88
C TYR A 109 11.02 12.93 3.80
N THR A 110 11.23 13.32 2.53
CA THR A 110 10.48 12.77 1.38
C THR A 110 10.70 11.25 1.25
N TYR A 111 11.94 10.78 1.40
CA TYR A 111 12.26 9.36 1.33
C TYR A 111 11.45 8.52 2.32
N VAL A 112 11.46 8.91 3.60
CA VAL A 112 10.80 8.16 4.67
C VAL A 112 9.28 8.32 4.62
N ASN A 113 8.77 9.50 4.28
CA ASN A 113 7.34 9.78 4.34
C ASN A 113 6.56 9.27 3.13
N GLU A 114 7.19 9.24 1.95
CA GLU A 114 6.50 8.99 0.67
C GLU A 114 7.09 7.81 -0.10
N GLU A 115 8.39 7.85 -0.40
CA GLU A 115 9.00 6.89 -1.33
C GLU A 115 9.09 5.48 -0.74
N LEU A 116 9.70 5.34 0.43
CA LEU A 116 9.90 4.04 1.07
C LEU A 116 8.57 3.35 1.42
N PRO A 117 7.57 4.03 2.00
CA PRO A 117 6.27 3.42 2.28
C PRO A 117 5.56 2.89 1.03
N ARG A 118 5.64 3.60 -0.10
CA ARG A 118 5.11 3.12 -1.38
C ARG A 118 5.86 1.88 -1.87
N LEU A 119 7.20 1.91 -1.83
CA LEU A 119 8.05 0.80 -2.25
C LEU A 119 7.77 -0.48 -1.44
N VAL A 120 7.72 -0.40 -0.11
CA VAL A 120 7.45 -1.58 0.72
C VAL A 120 6.00 -2.04 0.62
N GLY A 121 5.07 -1.16 0.26
CA GLY A 121 3.70 -1.53 -0.08
C GLY A 121 3.63 -2.42 -1.31
N GLU A 122 4.31 -2.01 -2.39
CA GLU A 122 4.38 -2.75 -3.65
C GLU A 122 5.14 -4.09 -3.51
N ASP A 123 6.33 -4.07 -2.91
CA ASP A 123 7.25 -5.22 -2.96
C ASP A 123 7.05 -6.21 -1.78
N PHE A 124 6.46 -5.77 -0.67
CA PHE A 124 6.32 -6.58 0.55
C PHE A 124 4.88 -6.72 1.07
N ASN A 125 3.89 -6.21 0.32
CA ASN A 125 2.48 -6.19 0.71
C ASN A 125 2.26 -5.48 2.07
N VAL A 126 3.05 -4.45 2.37
CA VAL A 126 2.83 -3.61 3.55
C VAL A 126 1.62 -2.71 3.30
N GLY A 127 0.68 -2.65 4.25
CA GLY A 127 -0.50 -1.81 4.12
C GLY A 127 -0.12 -0.33 4.03
N VAL A 128 -0.26 0.28 2.86
CA VAL A 128 0.11 1.69 2.59
C VAL A 128 -0.58 2.70 3.51
N HIS A 129 -1.73 2.34 4.10
CA HIS A 129 -2.49 3.16 5.07
C HIS A 129 -2.48 2.59 6.50
N ALA A 130 -1.76 1.50 6.74
CA ALA A 130 -1.61 0.86 8.04
C ALA A 130 -0.16 0.96 8.49
N ARG A 131 0.31 2.21 8.65
CA ARG A 131 1.67 2.53 9.05
C ARG A 131 1.71 3.33 10.35
N SER A 132 2.74 3.10 11.14
CA SER A 132 3.09 3.88 12.32
C SER A 132 4.60 4.15 12.32
N ILE A 133 5.07 5.07 13.16
CA ILE A 133 6.47 5.48 13.13
C ILE A 133 7.08 5.61 14.53
N CYS A 134 8.31 5.15 14.67
CA CYS A 134 9.10 5.15 15.89
C CYS A 134 10.55 5.52 15.55
N GLY A 135 11.31 6.02 16.53
CA GLY A 135 12.74 6.15 16.35
C GLY A 135 13.50 6.50 17.60
N HIS A 136 14.82 6.51 17.48
CA HIS A 136 15.77 6.80 18.55
C HIS A 136 16.59 8.06 18.28
N SER A 137 16.73 8.97 19.26
CA SER A 137 17.61 10.15 19.16
C SER A 137 17.26 11.03 17.95
N MET A 138 18.17 11.21 16.99
CA MET A 138 17.88 11.83 15.68
C MET A 138 16.70 11.16 14.94
N GLY A 139 16.58 9.84 15.02
CA GLY A 139 15.43 9.12 14.49
C GLY A 139 14.16 9.34 15.32
N GLY A 140 14.29 9.58 16.62
CA GLY A 140 13.18 9.98 17.47
C GLY A 140 12.65 11.37 17.08
N HIS A 141 13.56 12.30 16.78
CA HIS A 141 13.23 13.58 16.16
C HIS A 141 12.47 13.39 14.85
N GLY A 142 13.04 12.62 13.92
CA GLY A 142 12.42 12.36 12.62
C GLY A 142 11.03 11.75 12.77
N ALA A 143 10.86 10.77 13.66
CA ALA A 143 9.59 10.10 13.88
C ALA A 143 8.51 11.07 14.37
N LEU A 144 8.83 11.89 15.37
CA LEU A 144 7.91 12.91 15.90
C LEU A 144 7.60 13.98 14.84
N ALA A 145 8.61 14.54 14.19
CA ALA A 145 8.44 15.60 13.21
C ALA A 145 7.65 15.15 11.98
N ILE A 146 7.99 14.01 11.39
CA ILE A 146 7.28 13.45 10.24
C ILE A 146 5.83 13.15 10.59
N ALA A 147 5.57 12.50 11.74
CA ALA A 147 4.21 12.19 12.16
C ALA A 147 3.35 13.44 12.35
N LEU A 148 3.89 14.48 13.00
CA LEU A 148 3.17 15.72 13.30
C LEU A 148 2.97 16.62 12.07
N LYS A 149 3.89 16.58 11.08
CA LYS A 149 3.71 17.26 9.78
C LYS A 149 2.67 16.59 8.89
N ASN A 150 2.35 15.32 9.15
CA ASN A 150 1.42 14.55 8.34
C ASN A 150 0.26 13.97 9.18
N PRO A 151 -0.60 14.81 9.80
CA PRO A 151 -1.75 14.34 10.55
C PRO A 151 -2.61 13.38 9.73
N GLY A 152 -2.99 12.25 10.33
CA GLY A 152 -3.77 11.20 9.67
C GLY A 152 -2.97 10.22 8.80
N ALA A 153 -1.71 10.49 8.49
CA ALA A 153 -0.89 9.59 7.68
C ALA A 153 -0.26 8.42 8.47
N TYR A 154 -0.25 8.52 9.80
CA TYR A 154 0.29 7.51 10.71
C TYR A 154 -0.75 7.17 11.79
N ALA A 155 -0.91 5.88 12.09
CA ALA A 155 -1.84 5.42 13.14
C ALA A 155 -1.31 5.66 14.56
N ALA A 156 0.01 5.78 14.70
CA ALA A 156 0.68 5.96 15.98
C ALA A 156 2.08 6.54 15.78
N VAL A 157 2.57 7.25 16.79
CA VAL A 157 3.94 7.74 16.87
C VAL A 157 4.51 7.52 18.27
N SER A 158 5.78 7.13 18.34
CA SER A 158 6.53 7.08 19.60
C SER A 158 8.01 7.40 19.38
N ALA A 159 8.76 7.68 20.44
CA ALA A 159 10.20 7.86 20.34
C ALA A 159 10.95 7.39 21.58
N MET A 160 12.23 7.06 21.42
CA MET A 160 13.15 6.70 22.50
C MET A 160 14.31 7.69 22.54
N ALA A 161 14.49 8.37 23.67
CA ALA A 161 15.46 9.45 23.85
C ALA A 161 15.48 10.48 22.68
N PRO A 162 14.32 11.04 22.24
CA PRO A 162 14.26 11.91 21.07
C PRO A 162 14.97 13.26 21.25
N ILE A 163 15.56 13.77 20.17
CA ILE A 163 15.89 15.20 20.05
C ILE A 163 14.59 15.97 19.83
N SER A 164 13.92 16.37 20.91
CA SER A 164 12.52 16.79 20.85
C SER A 164 12.32 18.26 20.48
N ASN A 165 13.34 19.10 20.69
CA ASN A 165 13.31 20.53 20.39
C ASN A 165 14.63 20.96 19.72
N PRO A 166 14.90 20.47 18.49
CA PRO A 166 16.16 20.72 17.78
C PRO A 166 16.50 22.19 17.55
N THR A 167 15.55 23.12 17.47
CA THR A 167 15.88 24.56 17.33
C THR A 167 16.53 25.13 18.60
N GLU A 168 16.33 24.48 19.74
CA GLU A 168 16.82 24.91 21.04
C GLU A 168 17.95 24.03 21.59
N CYS A 169 18.57 23.17 20.76
CA CYS A 169 19.70 22.35 21.17
C CYS A 169 20.90 22.42 20.20
N GLY A 170 22.09 22.12 20.70
CA GLY A 170 23.33 22.28 19.94
C GLY A 170 23.39 21.42 18.68
N TRP A 171 22.95 20.17 18.75
CA TRP A 171 22.93 19.28 17.59
C TRP A 171 21.93 19.71 16.52
N GLY A 172 20.71 20.06 16.92
CA GLY A 172 19.66 20.46 15.99
C GLY A 172 20.00 21.77 15.27
N ARG A 173 20.47 22.78 16.00
CA ARG A 173 20.91 24.06 15.41
C ARG A 173 22.03 23.85 14.39
N LYS A 174 23.05 23.08 14.76
CA LYS A 174 24.16 22.76 13.84
C LYS A 174 23.69 22.01 12.59
N ALA A 175 22.74 21.08 12.73
CA ALA A 175 22.17 20.34 11.61
C ALA A 175 21.36 21.27 10.69
N PHE A 176 20.47 22.10 11.24
CA PHE A 176 19.64 23.01 10.47
C PHE A 176 20.46 24.11 9.77
N GLU A 177 21.43 24.72 10.44
CA GLU A 177 22.38 25.68 9.82
C GLU A 177 23.20 25.07 8.68
N ASN A 178 23.40 23.75 8.69
CA ASN A 178 24.16 23.06 7.67
C ASN A 178 23.30 22.57 6.49
N TYR A 179 22.12 22.01 6.75
CA TYR A 179 21.27 21.37 5.74
C TYR A 179 20.22 22.30 5.13
N LEU A 180 19.81 23.35 5.84
CA LEU A 180 18.73 24.24 5.43
C LEU A 180 19.29 25.63 5.11
N GLU A 181 18.91 26.18 3.96
CA GLU A 181 19.38 27.50 3.52
C GLU A 181 18.93 28.62 4.47
N GLY A 182 17.71 28.52 5.00
CA GLY A 182 17.18 29.40 6.05
C GLY A 182 17.60 29.01 7.47
N GLY A 183 18.50 28.03 7.63
CA GLY A 183 19.05 27.63 8.92
C GLY A 183 17.99 27.23 9.94
N VAL A 184 18.12 27.75 11.18
CA VAL A 184 17.24 27.40 12.30
C VAL A 184 15.80 27.87 12.09
N GLU A 185 15.59 29.01 11.41
CA GLU A 185 14.25 29.55 11.14
C GLU A 185 13.45 28.62 10.21
N GLU A 186 14.06 28.19 9.11
CA GLU A 186 13.48 27.16 8.24
C GLU A 186 13.31 25.82 8.99
N GLY A 187 14.25 25.51 9.88
CA GLY A 187 14.24 24.33 10.75
C GLY A 187 13.06 24.25 11.73
N GLU A 188 12.36 25.36 12.02
CA GLU A 188 11.14 25.32 12.83
C GLU A 188 10.08 24.39 12.21
N GLY A 189 10.04 24.32 10.87
CA GLY A 189 9.17 23.40 10.14
C GLY A 189 9.51 21.92 10.31
N TYR A 190 10.61 21.57 10.98
CA TYR A 190 11.01 20.21 11.33
C TYR A 190 11.10 19.99 12.84
N ASP A 191 10.90 21.01 13.67
CA ASP A 191 10.99 20.90 15.12
C ASP A 191 9.73 20.27 15.71
N ALA A 192 9.87 19.09 16.31
CA ALA A 192 8.74 18.35 16.89
C ALA A 192 7.99 19.13 17.98
N THR A 193 8.69 19.95 18.78
CA THR A 193 8.07 20.79 19.82
C THR A 193 7.27 21.94 19.22
N LYS A 194 7.79 22.58 18.16
CA LYS A 194 7.04 23.61 17.42
C LYS A 194 5.82 23.01 16.71
N LEU A 195 6.01 21.86 16.08
CA LEU A 195 4.95 21.15 15.37
C LEU A 195 3.83 20.70 16.30
N VAL A 196 4.13 20.09 17.46
CA VAL A 196 3.09 19.66 18.41
C VAL A 196 2.36 20.83 19.05
N ALA A 197 3.03 21.98 19.24
CA ALA A 197 2.38 23.20 19.69
C ALA A 197 1.39 23.75 18.65
N SER A 198 1.72 23.60 17.36
CA SER A 198 0.89 24.04 16.24
C SER A 198 -0.31 23.10 15.98
N VAL A 199 -0.08 21.79 15.82
CA VAL A 199 -1.16 20.85 15.50
C VAL A 199 -1.99 20.45 16.71
N GLY A 200 -1.37 20.35 17.89
CA GLY A 200 -2.04 20.03 19.15
C GLY A 200 -2.98 18.82 19.07
N ALA A 201 -4.18 18.98 19.64
CA ALA A 201 -5.24 17.97 19.61
C ALA A 201 -5.65 17.52 18.20
N ASN A 202 -5.34 18.31 17.15
CA ASN A 202 -5.61 17.95 15.76
C ASN A 202 -4.54 17.03 15.14
N SER A 203 -3.53 16.59 15.90
CA SER A 203 -2.49 15.67 15.41
C SER A 203 -3.05 14.31 14.92
N GLY A 204 -4.22 13.92 15.44
CA GLY A 204 -4.84 12.62 15.18
C GLY A 204 -4.35 11.49 16.08
N PHE A 205 -3.40 11.75 17.01
CA PHE A 205 -2.88 10.76 17.94
C PHE A 205 -3.64 10.77 19.27
N ASP A 206 -4.16 9.61 19.69
CA ASP A 206 -4.77 9.46 21.02
C ASP A 206 -3.74 9.52 22.16
N ASP A 207 -2.47 9.26 21.85
CA ASP A 207 -1.32 9.33 22.73
C ASP A 207 -0.03 9.36 21.90
N ILE A 208 1.00 10.02 22.41
CA ILE A 208 2.38 9.94 21.91
C ILE A 208 3.23 9.34 23.03
N LEU A 209 3.89 8.20 22.76
CA LEU A 209 4.72 7.53 23.76
C LEU A 209 6.19 7.95 23.62
N ILE A 210 6.80 8.39 24.72
CA ILE A 210 8.23 8.68 24.78
C ILE A 210 8.84 7.93 25.98
N ASP A 211 9.90 7.16 25.72
CA ASP A 211 10.81 6.68 26.77
C ASP A 211 12.08 7.52 26.78
N GLN A 212 12.55 7.88 27.97
CA GLN A 212 13.82 8.58 28.18
C GLN A 212 14.56 7.95 29.35
N GLY A 213 15.81 7.51 29.15
CA GLY A 213 16.68 7.09 30.24
C GLY A 213 17.09 8.27 31.14
N THR A 214 17.06 8.10 32.47
CA THR A 214 17.44 9.18 33.41
C THR A 214 18.95 9.35 33.54
N SER A 215 19.74 8.33 33.15
CA SER A 215 21.21 8.36 33.13
C SER A 215 21.77 8.64 31.73
N ASP A 216 20.92 9.11 30.81
CA ASP A 216 21.33 9.55 29.48
C ASP A 216 22.11 10.87 29.55
N THR A 217 23.38 10.85 29.17
CA THR A 217 24.25 12.03 29.22
C THR A 217 23.76 13.14 28.30
N PHE A 218 23.11 12.81 27.19
CA PHE A 218 22.60 13.80 26.24
C PHE A 218 21.32 14.50 26.75
N LEU A 219 20.63 13.89 27.71
CA LEU A 219 19.56 14.55 28.46
C LEU A 219 20.14 15.69 29.31
N SER A 220 21.16 15.41 30.11
CA SER A 220 21.83 16.42 30.95
C SER A 220 22.55 17.48 30.13
N ASP A 221 23.09 17.12 28.97
CA ASP A 221 23.72 18.06 28.03
C ASP A 221 22.70 18.93 27.28
N GLY A 222 21.41 18.73 27.52
CA GLY A 222 20.33 19.54 26.97
C GLY A 222 20.05 19.29 25.49
N GLN A 223 20.44 18.13 24.93
CA GLN A 223 20.19 17.79 23.52
C GLN A 223 18.76 17.28 23.29
N LEU A 224 18.18 16.56 24.27
CA LEU A 224 16.96 15.77 24.06
C LEU A 224 15.67 16.50 24.41
N LYS A 225 15.64 17.17 25.58
CA LYS A 225 14.55 18.04 26.05
C LYS A 225 13.11 17.45 25.98
N PRO A 226 12.86 16.17 26.32
CA PRO A 226 11.54 15.56 26.21
C PRO A 226 10.46 16.24 27.09
N GLU A 227 10.87 16.86 28.20
CA GLU A 227 10.00 17.64 29.08
C GLU A 227 9.45 18.91 28.42
N VAL A 228 10.22 19.52 27.51
CA VAL A 228 9.78 20.71 26.75
C VAL A 228 8.69 20.29 25.76
N PHE A 229 8.91 19.19 25.04
CA PHE A 229 7.92 18.63 24.13
C PHE A 229 6.62 18.24 24.85
N LYS A 230 6.72 17.53 25.99
CA LYS A 230 5.55 17.16 26.80
C LYS A 230 4.74 18.38 27.24
N ARG A 231 5.42 19.47 27.63
CA ARG A 231 4.78 20.72 28.05
C ARG A 231 4.06 21.39 26.88
N ALA A 232 4.73 21.51 25.73
CA ALA A 232 4.14 22.10 24.52
C ALA A 232 2.89 21.33 24.08
N ALA A 233 2.98 20.00 24.05
CA ALA A 233 1.86 19.12 23.73
C ALA A 233 0.69 19.27 24.71
N GLY A 234 0.97 19.34 26.01
CA GLY A 234 -0.06 19.54 27.04
C GLY A 234 -0.80 20.87 26.88
N LEU A 235 -0.08 21.96 26.53
CA LEU A 235 -0.68 23.28 26.28
C LEU A 235 -1.54 23.30 25.01
N SER A 236 -1.22 22.48 24.01
CA SER A 236 -1.97 22.38 22.75
C SER A 236 -3.02 21.25 22.74
N GLY A 237 -3.23 20.56 23.87
CA GLY A 237 -4.23 19.50 24.03
C GLY A 237 -3.83 18.14 23.48
N GLN A 238 -2.57 17.95 23.07
CA GLN A 238 -2.04 16.66 22.66
C GLN A 238 -1.58 15.84 23.88
N LYS A 239 -2.11 14.63 24.03
CA LYS A 239 -1.65 13.71 25.08
C LYS A 239 -0.26 13.15 24.75
N VAL A 240 0.65 13.21 25.73
CA VAL A 240 1.99 12.60 25.68
C VAL A 240 2.25 11.80 26.95
N THR A 241 2.48 10.51 26.78
CA THR A 241 2.99 9.62 27.82
C THR A 241 4.51 9.62 27.77
N LEU A 242 5.14 10.45 28.59
CA LEU A 242 6.58 10.45 28.82
C LEU A 242 6.92 9.58 30.03
N ARG A 243 7.69 8.51 29.81
CA ARG A 243 8.23 7.62 30.84
C ARG A 243 9.72 7.89 31.02
N MET A 244 10.09 8.27 32.24
CA MET A 244 11.50 8.42 32.64
C MET A 244 11.97 7.08 33.22
N GLN A 245 12.88 6.41 32.52
CA GLN A 245 13.37 5.07 32.86
C GLN A 245 14.62 5.17 33.72
N GLU A 246 14.48 4.84 35.00
CA GLU A 246 15.51 5.07 36.00
C GLU A 246 16.77 4.24 35.74
N GLY A 247 17.94 4.88 35.71
CA GLY A 247 19.24 4.22 35.54
C GLY A 247 19.59 3.83 34.11
N PHE A 248 18.69 4.07 33.14
CA PHE A 248 18.94 3.77 31.73
C PHE A 248 19.65 4.91 31.00
N ASP A 249 20.51 4.54 30.05
CA ASP A 249 21.33 5.44 29.25
C ASP A 249 20.78 5.65 27.82
N HIS A 250 21.61 6.13 26.90
CA HIS A 250 21.27 6.36 25.49
C HIS A 250 21.48 5.12 24.58
N SER A 251 21.86 3.98 25.13
CA SER A 251 22.37 2.86 24.35
C SER A 251 21.27 1.95 23.81
N TYR A 252 21.66 0.99 22.97
CA TYR A 252 20.74 -0.06 22.55
C TYR A 252 20.35 -1.03 23.68
N PHE A 253 21.01 -1.03 24.85
CA PHE A 253 20.51 -1.77 26.01
C PHE A 253 19.19 -1.17 26.49
N PHE A 254 19.14 0.16 26.64
CA PHE A 254 17.91 0.89 26.91
C PHE A 254 16.84 0.64 25.84
N ILE A 255 17.19 0.75 24.56
CA ILE A 255 16.25 0.50 23.46
C ILE A 255 15.70 -0.92 23.52
N ASN A 256 16.57 -1.93 23.57
CA ASN A 256 16.16 -3.33 23.56
C ASN A 256 15.30 -3.73 24.78
N THR A 257 15.50 -3.08 25.93
CA THR A 257 14.68 -3.31 27.12
C THR A 257 13.23 -2.85 26.93
N PHE A 258 13.00 -1.70 26.28
CA PHE A 258 11.66 -1.11 26.22
C PHE A 258 10.99 -1.16 24.84
N ILE A 259 11.71 -1.47 23.76
CA ILE A 259 11.19 -1.48 22.39
C ILE A 259 10.00 -2.43 22.20
N SER A 260 9.96 -3.55 22.92
CA SER A 260 8.80 -4.45 22.89
C SER A 260 7.50 -3.74 23.28
N SER A 261 7.55 -2.87 24.30
CA SER A 261 6.37 -2.10 24.73
C SER A 261 5.96 -1.02 23.73
N HIS A 262 6.93 -0.46 22.98
CA HIS A 262 6.65 0.44 21.86
C HIS A 262 5.98 -0.33 20.71
N VAL A 263 6.49 -1.51 20.37
CA VAL A 263 5.88 -2.38 19.35
C VAL A 263 4.43 -2.73 19.72
N ASP A 264 4.16 -3.10 20.99
CA ASP A 264 2.80 -3.37 21.47
C ASP A 264 1.91 -2.11 21.40
N PHE A 265 2.44 -0.94 21.75
CA PHE A 265 1.76 0.37 21.64
C PHE A 265 1.34 0.69 20.20
N HIS A 266 2.23 0.41 19.23
CA HIS A 266 2.00 0.60 17.80
C HIS A 266 1.02 -0.42 17.25
N ALA A 267 1.23 -1.71 17.53
CA ALA A 267 0.39 -2.80 17.06
C ALA A 267 -1.08 -2.59 17.42
N LYS A 268 -1.38 -2.22 18.68
CA LYS A 268 -2.74 -1.93 19.12
C LYS A 268 -3.45 -0.89 18.25
N ARG A 269 -2.74 0.17 17.86
CA ARG A 269 -3.28 1.28 17.06
C ARG A 269 -3.33 0.95 15.58
N LEU A 270 -2.33 0.27 15.05
CA LEU A 270 -2.32 -0.24 13.69
C LEU A 270 -3.51 -1.17 13.43
N HIS A 271 -3.73 -2.13 14.33
CA HIS A 271 -4.86 -3.05 14.24
C HIS A 271 -6.21 -2.34 14.43
N LYS A 272 -6.27 -1.32 15.29
CA LYS A 272 -7.47 -0.47 15.43
C LYS A 272 -7.75 0.30 14.13
N ALA A 273 -6.74 0.90 13.51
CA ALA A 273 -6.87 1.64 12.26
C ALA A 273 -7.28 0.73 11.09
N GLN A 274 -6.68 -0.47 10.98
CA GLN A 274 -7.08 -1.47 9.99
C GLN A 274 -8.55 -1.89 10.19
N ARG A 275 -8.97 -2.22 11.41
CA ARG A 275 -10.38 -2.57 11.69
C ARG A 275 -11.33 -1.42 11.43
N ALA A 276 -10.98 -0.21 11.84
CA ALA A 276 -11.80 0.98 11.61
C ALA A 276 -11.97 1.24 10.11
N LYS A 277 -10.97 0.95 9.28
CA LYS A 277 -11.07 1.09 7.83
C LYS A 277 -11.99 0.02 7.20
N VAL A 278 -11.86 -1.23 7.64
CA VAL A 278 -12.79 -2.32 7.25
C VAL A 278 -14.23 -1.95 7.65
N GLN A 279 -14.41 -1.36 8.84
CA GLN A 279 -15.71 -0.94 9.34
C GLN A 279 -16.24 0.36 8.69
N SER A 280 -15.38 1.32 8.32
CA SER A 280 -15.79 2.53 7.58
C SER A 280 -16.15 2.25 6.12
N LEU A 281 -15.73 1.10 5.61
CA LEU A 281 -16.18 0.54 4.35
C LEU A 281 -17.53 -0.18 4.48
N GLU A 282 -18.02 -0.44 5.71
CA GLU A 282 -19.44 -0.70 5.92
C GLU A 282 -20.17 0.65 5.84
N PRO A 283 -20.99 0.91 4.82
CA PRO A 283 -21.79 2.12 4.83
C PRO A 283 -22.81 1.98 5.96
N ALA A 284 -22.76 2.90 6.93
CA ALA A 284 -24.00 3.27 7.59
C ALA A 284 -25.00 3.62 6.49
N VAL A 285 -26.17 3.00 6.47
CA VAL A 285 -27.23 3.36 5.53
C VAL A 285 -27.62 4.79 5.87
N ASP A 286 -27.08 5.75 5.14
CA ASP A 286 -27.41 7.15 5.32
C ASP A 286 -28.79 7.39 4.72
N THR A 287 -29.80 7.33 5.60
CA THR A 287 -31.19 7.54 5.26
C THR A 287 -31.49 8.99 4.88
N SER A 288 -30.57 9.94 5.13
CA SER A 288 -30.79 11.36 4.80
C SER A 288 -30.93 11.60 3.29
N MET A 289 -30.34 10.71 2.49
CA MET A 289 -30.37 10.73 1.02
C MET A 289 -31.62 10.08 0.42
N ALA A 290 -32.44 9.37 1.22
CA ALA A 290 -33.58 8.61 0.71
C ALA A 290 -34.62 9.50 0.01
N GLY A 291 -35.02 9.12 -1.22
CA GLY A 291 -36.03 9.84 -2.00
C GLY A 291 -35.62 11.21 -2.54
N LYS A 292 -34.33 11.57 -2.45
CA LYS A 292 -33.81 12.86 -2.92
C LYS A 292 -32.73 12.67 -3.98
N ASP A 293 -32.65 13.64 -4.89
CA ASP A 293 -31.47 13.84 -5.72
C ASP A 293 -30.26 14.12 -4.82
N ILE A 294 -29.10 13.59 -5.20
CA ILE A 294 -27.83 13.90 -4.54
C ILE A 294 -26.85 14.46 -5.56
N VAL A 295 -25.93 15.30 -5.09
CA VAL A 295 -24.82 15.79 -5.89
C VAL A 295 -23.57 15.04 -5.47
N CYS A 296 -22.83 14.50 -6.44
CA CYS A 296 -21.56 13.84 -6.19
C CYS A 296 -20.58 14.09 -7.33
N SER A 297 -19.32 13.69 -7.12
CA SER A 297 -18.28 13.84 -8.12
C SER A 297 -18.26 12.64 -9.08
N ALA A 298 -17.95 12.91 -10.34
CA ALA A 298 -17.71 11.89 -11.35
C ALA A 298 -16.64 12.35 -12.34
N MET A 299 -15.94 11.39 -12.94
CA MET A 299 -15.08 11.64 -14.09
C MET A 299 -15.92 11.52 -15.36
N VAL A 300 -15.99 12.60 -16.14
CA VAL A 300 -16.80 12.70 -17.36
C VAL A 300 -15.87 12.68 -18.56
N ALA A 301 -16.14 11.77 -19.50
CA ALA A 301 -15.57 11.83 -20.82
C ALA A 301 -16.39 12.82 -21.66
N ARG A 302 -15.79 13.94 -22.06
CA ARG A 302 -16.45 14.99 -22.86
C ARG A 302 -16.44 14.71 -24.35
N GLY A 303 -15.54 13.84 -24.80
CA GLY A 303 -15.38 13.45 -26.20
C GLY A 303 -14.30 12.38 -26.35
N PRO A 304 -14.17 11.78 -27.55
CA PRO A 304 -13.18 10.75 -27.82
C PRO A 304 -11.76 11.31 -27.67
N LYS A 305 -10.88 10.52 -27.04
CA LYS A 305 -9.46 10.79 -26.76
C LYS A 305 -9.20 12.05 -25.94
N GLN A 306 -10.23 12.62 -25.32
CA GLN A 306 -10.06 13.75 -24.42
C GLN A 306 -9.75 13.26 -23.00
N PRO A 307 -8.95 14.01 -22.22
CA PRO A 307 -8.82 13.75 -20.80
C PRO A 307 -10.17 13.78 -20.11
N LEU A 308 -10.36 12.90 -19.13
CA LEU A 308 -11.55 12.91 -18.29
C LEU A 308 -11.56 14.19 -17.43
N SER A 309 -12.73 14.82 -17.31
CA SER A 309 -12.96 15.97 -16.44
C SER A 309 -13.62 15.54 -15.13
N LEU A 310 -13.10 16.00 -13.99
CA LEU A 310 -13.77 15.84 -12.71
C LEU A 310 -14.91 16.85 -12.62
N GLU A 311 -16.14 16.36 -12.47
CA GLU A 311 -17.35 17.20 -12.49
C GLU A 311 -18.33 16.81 -11.39
N SER A 312 -19.13 17.79 -10.96
CA SER A 312 -20.27 17.53 -10.08
C SER A 312 -21.49 17.14 -10.92
N ILE A 313 -22.06 15.99 -10.60
CA ILE A 313 -23.25 15.43 -11.26
C ILE A 313 -24.40 15.32 -10.28
N THR A 314 -25.62 15.32 -10.81
CA THR A 314 -26.82 14.99 -10.02
C THR A 314 -27.19 13.53 -10.24
N VAL A 315 -27.31 12.78 -9.15
CA VAL A 315 -27.73 11.38 -9.14
C VAL A 315 -29.12 11.29 -8.51
N SER A 316 -30.10 10.93 -9.33
CA SER A 316 -31.49 10.81 -8.88
C SER A 316 -31.70 9.71 -7.85
N PRO A 317 -32.80 9.76 -7.06
CA PRO A 317 -33.16 8.64 -6.21
C PRO A 317 -33.50 7.41 -7.06
N PRO A 318 -33.23 6.20 -6.57
CA PRO A 318 -33.55 4.98 -7.30
C PRO A 318 -35.08 4.82 -7.44
N ARG A 319 -35.51 4.32 -8.60
CA ARG A 319 -36.90 3.95 -8.89
C ARG A 319 -37.16 2.49 -8.50
N ARG A 320 -38.38 2.01 -8.76
CA ARG A 320 -38.74 0.60 -8.53
C ARG A 320 -37.85 -0.33 -9.36
N GLY A 321 -37.20 -1.28 -8.71
CA GLY A 321 -36.26 -2.22 -9.34
C GLY A 321 -34.85 -1.66 -9.50
N GLU A 322 -34.58 -0.46 -8.97
CA GLU A 322 -33.26 0.16 -8.96
C GLU A 322 -32.76 0.29 -7.51
N VAL A 323 -31.44 0.34 -7.39
CA VAL A 323 -30.74 0.68 -6.15
C VAL A 323 -29.72 1.76 -6.44
N ARG A 324 -29.54 2.68 -5.49
CA ARG A 324 -28.43 3.63 -5.53
C ARG A 324 -27.30 3.10 -4.65
N VAL A 325 -26.13 2.94 -5.24
CA VAL A 325 -24.94 2.44 -4.55
C VAL A 325 -23.89 3.53 -4.43
N LYS A 326 -23.08 3.42 -3.38
CA LYS A 326 -21.83 4.15 -3.24
C LYS A 326 -20.71 3.31 -3.83
N VAL A 327 -19.93 3.87 -4.74
CA VAL A 327 -18.77 3.20 -5.31
C VAL A 327 -17.59 3.36 -4.35
N VAL A 328 -17.12 2.25 -3.78
CA VAL A 328 -16.02 2.22 -2.80
C VAL A 328 -14.71 1.70 -3.40
N ALA A 329 -14.82 0.85 -4.42
CA ALA A 329 -13.73 0.32 -5.22
C ALA A 329 -14.30 -0.04 -6.59
N ASN A 330 -13.51 0.13 -7.64
CA ASN A 330 -13.93 -0.17 -9.00
C ASN A 330 -12.75 -0.65 -9.86
N ALA A 331 -13.03 -1.52 -10.83
CA ALA A 331 -12.08 -1.93 -11.87
C ALA A 331 -12.43 -1.25 -13.20
N LEU A 332 -11.42 -0.90 -13.99
CA LEU A 332 -11.64 -0.30 -15.32
C LEU A 332 -11.81 -1.41 -16.36
N CYS A 333 -12.91 -1.33 -17.11
CA CYS A 333 -13.16 -2.23 -18.23
C CYS A 333 -12.30 -1.83 -19.44
N HIS A 334 -11.89 -2.82 -20.23
CA HIS A 334 -11.26 -2.54 -21.51
C HIS A 334 -12.21 -1.84 -22.49
N THR A 335 -13.51 -2.14 -22.43
CA THR A 335 -14.54 -1.45 -23.22
C THR A 335 -14.59 0.03 -22.89
N ASP A 336 -14.48 0.43 -21.62
CA ASP A 336 -14.46 1.86 -21.25
C ASP A 336 -13.28 2.60 -21.93
N ILE A 337 -12.12 1.94 -22.03
CA ILE A 337 -10.94 2.47 -22.73
C ILE A 337 -11.19 2.55 -24.23
N TYR A 338 -11.74 1.48 -24.82
CA TYR A 338 -12.08 1.41 -26.25
C TYR A 338 -13.11 2.47 -26.65
N THR A 339 -14.11 2.72 -25.80
CA THR A 339 -15.09 3.80 -25.94
C THR A 339 -14.39 5.15 -25.88
N LEU A 340 -13.53 5.37 -24.87
CA LEU A 340 -12.78 6.63 -24.74
C LEU A 340 -11.86 6.88 -25.95
N ASP A 341 -11.30 5.84 -26.57
CA ASP A 341 -10.49 5.96 -27.79
C ASP A 341 -11.31 6.37 -29.03
N GLY A 342 -12.64 6.42 -28.94
CA GLY A 342 -13.54 6.79 -30.02
C GLY A 342 -13.67 5.73 -31.10
N LEU A 343 -13.29 4.49 -30.79
CA LEU A 343 -13.41 3.33 -31.68
C LEU A 343 -14.73 2.59 -31.49
N ASP A 344 -15.40 2.81 -30.35
CA ASP A 344 -16.71 2.25 -30.05
C ASP A 344 -17.82 2.98 -30.82
N PRO A 345 -18.50 2.31 -31.77
CA PRO A 345 -19.61 2.91 -32.50
C PRO A 345 -20.83 3.23 -31.61
N GLU A 346 -20.91 2.65 -30.41
CA GLU A 346 -21.96 2.91 -29.41
C GLU A 346 -21.59 4.04 -28.43
N GLY A 347 -20.35 4.56 -28.51
CA GLY A 347 -19.83 5.60 -27.62
C GLY A 347 -20.54 6.93 -27.77
N LEU A 348 -21.41 7.26 -26.81
CA LEU A 348 -22.08 8.55 -26.72
C LEU A 348 -21.33 9.48 -25.76
N PHE A 349 -20.97 10.67 -26.21
CA PHE A 349 -20.34 11.71 -25.38
C PHE A 349 -21.26 12.94 -25.26
N PRO A 350 -21.29 13.63 -24.09
CA PRO A 350 -20.54 13.32 -22.89
C PRO A 350 -21.07 12.09 -22.15
N SER A 351 -20.19 11.32 -21.53
CA SER A 351 -20.55 10.13 -20.76
C SER A 351 -19.70 9.98 -19.50
N ILE A 352 -20.29 9.36 -18.49
CA ILE A 352 -19.52 8.77 -17.40
C ILE A 352 -19.32 7.32 -17.79
N LEU A 353 -18.07 6.93 -18.00
CA LEU A 353 -17.73 5.57 -18.41
C LEU A 353 -18.16 4.57 -17.32
N GLY A 354 -18.34 3.30 -17.71
CA GLY A 354 -18.82 2.25 -16.84
C GLY A 354 -19.83 1.34 -17.50
N HIS A 355 -19.41 0.75 -18.61
CA HIS A 355 -20.21 -0.22 -19.36
C HIS A 355 -20.49 -1.51 -18.55
N GLU A 356 -19.67 -1.84 -17.55
CA GLU A 356 -19.74 -3.13 -16.84
C GLU A 356 -21.03 -3.30 -16.04
N ALA A 357 -21.95 -4.10 -16.58
CA ALA A 357 -23.26 -4.40 -16.00
C ALA A 357 -24.11 -3.15 -15.65
N GLY A 358 -23.85 -2.02 -16.31
CA GLY A 358 -24.49 -0.73 -16.00
C GLY A 358 -24.02 -0.08 -14.70
N CYS A 359 -22.90 -0.54 -14.13
CA CYS A 359 -22.26 0.09 -12.98
C CYS A 359 -21.31 1.18 -13.48
N SER A 360 -21.71 2.45 -13.34
CA SER A 360 -20.83 3.58 -13.66
C SER A 360 -19.52 3.48 -12.87
N THR A 361 -18.39 3.30 -13.57
CA THR A 361 -17.08 2.94 -13.01
C THR A 361 -16.33 4.15 -12.45
N MET A 362 -16.84 5.36 -12.70
CA MET A 362 -16.15 6.61 -12.42
C MET A 362 -17.01 7.69 -11.73
N SER A 363 -18.00 7.27 -10.94
CA SER A 363 -18.78 8.17 -10.10
C SER A 363 -18.80 7.70 -8.64
N GLU A 364 -18.87 8.63 -7.68
CA GLU A 364 -18.99 8.28 -6.25
C GLU A 364 -20.30 7.57 -5.93
N TYR A 365 -21.38 7.88 -6.65
CA TYR A 365 -22.69 7.26 -6.51
C TYR A 365 -23.31 6.98 -7.87
N THR A 366 -24.01 5.86 -7.99
CA THR A 366 -24.75 5.55 -9.21
C THR A 366 -26.04 4.80 -8.90
N VAL A 367 -27.03 4.95 -9.79
CA VAL A 367 -28.27 4.17 -9.76
C VAL A 367 -28.15 3.06 -10.79
N LEU A 368 -28.39 1.84 -10.35
CA LEU A 368 -28.37 0.67 -11.22
C LEU A 368 -29.59 -0.23 -10.95
N ALA A 369 -29.88 -1.09 -11.91
CA ALA A 369 -30.89 -2.12 -11.72
C ALA A 369 -30.46 -3.07 -10.59
N GLU A 370 -31.37 -3.40 -9.69
CA GLU A 370 -31.06 -4.25 -8.53
C GLU A 370 -30.58 -5.66 -8.95
N ILE A 371 -30.99 -6.12 -10.13
CA ILE A 371 -30.57 -7.41 -10.71
C ILE A 371 -29.09 -7.42 -11.12
N SER A 372 -28.48 -6.26 -11.34
CA SER A 372 -27.04 -6.15 -11.61
C SER A 372 -26.19 -6.20 -10.34
N CYS A 373 -26.81 -6.21 -9.14
CA CYS A 373 -26.10 -6.29 -7.86
C CYS A 373 -25.95 -7.73 -7.38
N ALA A 374 -24.71 -8.17 -7.14
CA ALA A 374 -24.42 -9.39 -6.41
C ALA A 374 -24.03 -9.08 -4.96
N LYS A 375 -24.68 -9.76 -3.99
CA LYS A 375 -24.27 -9.69 -2.59
C LYS A 375 -23.00 -10.51 -2.40
N ILE A 376 -21.95 -9.87 -1.91
CA ILE A 376 -20.67 -10.51 -1.61
C ILE A 376 -20.52 -10.78 -0.11
N ASP A 377 -19.61 -11.69 0.25
CA ASP A 377 -19.26 -11.96 1.64
C ASP A 377 -18.65 -10.70 2.29
N LYS A 378 -19.03 -10.41 3.54
CA LYS A 378 -18.52 -9.24 4.27
C LYS A 378 -17.02 -9.29 4.52
N ALA A 379 -16.43 -10.48 4.60
CA ALA A 379 -15.00 -10.67 4.78
C ALA A 379 -14.21 -10.58 3.46
N ALA A 380 -14.89 -10.43 2.32
CA ALA A 380 -14.22 -10.40 1.02
C ALA A 380 -13.42 -9.09 0.83
N PRO A 381 -12.16 -9.16 0.40
CA PRO A 381 -11.31 -7.98 0.21
C PRO A 381 -11.82 -7.13 -0.96
N LEU A 382 -12.40 -5.96 -0.67
CA LEU A 382 -13.11 -5.12 -1.64
C LEU A 382 -12.24 -4.64 -2.82
N ASP A 383 -10.94 -4.44 -2.59
CA ASP A 383 -9.94 -4.08 -3.59
C ASP A 383 -9.62 -5.20 -4.58
N LYS A 384 -9.95 -6.45 -4.22
CA LYS A 384 -9.80 -7.61 -5.11
C LYS A 384 -11.13 -8.00 -5.72
N VAL A 385 -12.23 -7.95 -4.96
CA VAL A 385 -13.57 -8.35 -5.40
C VAL A 385 -14.04 -7.58 -6.64
N CYS A 386 -13.67 -6.30 -6.77
CA CYS A 386 -13.99 -5.52 -7.97
C CYS A 386 -13.35 -6.10 -9.26
N LEU A 387 -12.27 -6.89 -9.14
CA LEU A 387 -11.65 -7.61 -10.26
C LEU A 387 -12.36 -8.94 -10.60
N PHE A 388 -13.10 -9.52 -9.65
CA PHE A 388 -13.87 -10.75 -9.84
C PHE A 388 -15.21 -10.54 -10.58
N GLY A 389 -15.50 -9.30 -10.99
CA GLY A 389 -16.69 -8.93 -11.77
C GLY A 389 -16.69 -9.54 -13.17
N CYS A 390 -16.87 -8.71 -14.19
CA CYS A 390 -17.11 -9.15 -15.57
C CYS A 390 -16.10 -10.19 -16.07
N GLY A 391 -14.80 -9.92 -16.02
CA GLY A 391 -13.79 -10.80 -16.61
C GLY A 391 -13.81 -12.24 -16.06
N VAL A 392 -13.80 -12.38 -14.74
CA VAL A 392 -13.72 -13.69 -14.08
C VAL A 392 -15.05 -14.44 -14.16
N SER A 393 -16.14 -13.77 -13.82
CA SER A 393 -17.47 -14.40 -13.85
C SER A 393 -17.89 -14.80 -15.27
N THR A 394 -17.52 -14.03 -16.30
CA THR A 394 -17.78 -14.37 -17.70
C THR A 394 -17.05 -15.66 -18.09
N GLY A 395 -15.74 -15.76 -17.80
CA GLY A 395 -14.97 -16.94 -18.16
C GLY A 395 -15.45 -18.21 -17.45
N LEU A 396 -15.66 -18.14 -16.13
CA LEU A 396 -16.17 -19.28 -15.36
C LEU A 396 -17.60 -19.65 -15.75
N GLY A 397 -18.46 -18.65 -15.96
CA GLY A 397 -19.85 -18.83 -16.35
C GLY A 397 -20.01 -19.43 -17.73
N ALA A 398 -19.16 -19.03 -18.69
CA ALA A 398 -19.13 -19.63 -20.02
C ALA A 398 -18.86 -21.14 -19.94
N VAL A 399 -17.90 -21.56 -19.09
CA VAL A 399 -17.59 -22.97 -18.89
C VAL A 399 -18.74 -23.70 -18.20
N TRP A 400 -19.23 -23.22 -17.06
CA TRP A 400 -20.12 -24.00 -16.19
C TRP A 400 -21.60 -23.89 -16.54
N ASN A 401 -22.04 -22.73 -17.01
CA ASN A 401 -23.46 -22.44 -17.21
C ASN A 401 -23.85 -22.56 -18.69
N THR A 402 -23.02 -22.03 -19.59
CA THR A 402 -23.30 -21.99 -21.03
C THR A 402 -22.89 -23.29 -21.70
N CYS A 403 -21.58 -23.59 -21.73
CA CYS A 403 -21.05 -24.77 -22.40
C CYS A 403 -21.22 -26.05 -21.57
N LYS A 404 -21.28 -25.91 -20.23
CA LYS A 404 -21.38 -27.02 -19.27
C LYS A 404 -20.30 -28.07 -19.51
N VAL A 405 -19.04 -27.61 -19.55
CA VAL A 405 -17.88 -28.48 -19.83
C VAL A 405 -17.89 -29.69 -18.91
N GLU A 406 -17.75 -30.87 -19.50
CA GLU A 406 -17.81 -32.15 -18.80
C GLU A 406 -16.41 -32.60 -18.34
N LYS A 407 -16.40 -33.44 -17.30
CA LYS A 407 -15.17 -34.06 -16.81
C LYS A 407 -14.59 -34.95 -17.90
N GLY A 408 -13.30 -34.80 -18.19
CA GLY A 408 -12.58 -35.56 -19.20
C GLY A 408 -12.54 -34.88 -20.57
N SER A 409 -13.30 -33.82 -20.79
CA SER A 409 -13.33 -33.11 -22.07
C SER A 409 -12.01 -32.42 -22.42
N THR A 410 -11.86 -32.17 -23.71
CA THR A 410 -10.78 -31.40 -24.32
C THR A 410 -11.28 -29.99 -24.65
N VAL A 411 -10.53 -28.97 -24.25
CA VAL A 411 -10.93 -27.57 -24.38
C VAL A 411 -9.84 -26.78 -25.11
N ALA A 412 -10.21 -25.92 -26.05
CA ALA A 412 -9.33 -24.88 -26.59
C ALA A 412 -9.81 -23.50 -26.14
N VAL A 413 -8.88 -22.64 -25.73
CA VAL A 413 -9.16 -21.25 -25.33
C VAL A 413 -8.30 -20.32 -26.17
N PHE A 414 -8.93 -19.50 -27.00
CA PHE A 414 -8.29 -18.51 -27.85
C PHE A 414 -8.32 -17.14 -27.15
N GLY A 415 -7.16 -16.52 -27.00
CA GLY A 415 -6.98 -15.25 -26.30
C GLY A 415 -6.81 -15.42 -24.78
N LEU A 416 -5.61 -15.13 -24.27
CA LEU A 416 -5.23 -15.29 -22.87
C LEU A 416 -5.28 -13.97 -22.09
N GLY A 417 -6.38 -13.24 -22.27
CA GLY A 417 -6.75 -12.11 -21.42
C GLY A 417 -7.39 -12.56 -20.09
N ALA A 418 -7.94 -11.61 -19.32
CA ALA A 418 -8.59 -11.92 -18.04
C ALA A 418 -9.72 -12.97 -18.16
N VAL A 419 -10.55 -12.85 -19.21
CA VAL A 419 -11.64 -13.81 -19.50
C VAL A 419 -11.08 -15.17 -19.87
N GLY A 420 -10.16 -15.26 -20.83
CA GLY A 420 -9.60 -16.54 -21.28
C GLY A 420 -8.84 -17.29 -20.20
N LEU A 421 -8.07 -16.60 -19.36
CA LEU A 421 -7.45 -17.22 -18.18
C LEU A 421 -8.50 -17.75 -17.20
N SER A 422 -9.62 -17.06 -17.04
CA SER A 422 -10.73 -17.52 -16.20
C SER A 422 -11.47 -18.72 -16.82
N VAL A 423 -11.58 -18.80 -18.15
CA VAL A 423 -12.07 -20.00 -18.85
C VAL A 423 -11.15 -21.19 -18.57
N ILE A 424 -9.83 -21.00 -18.62
CA ILE A 424 -8.85 -22.06 -18.30
C ILE A 424 -9.05 -22.57 -16.88
N GLN A 425 -9.17 -21.67 -15.89
CA GLN A 425 -9.47 -22.05 -14.50
C GLN A 425 -10.79 -22.82 -14.41
N GLY A 426 -11.85 -22.32 -15.05
CA GLY A 426 -13.17 -22.94 -15.06
C GLY A 426 -13.14 -24.34 -15.65
N ALA A 427 -12.47 -24.53 -16.80
CA ALA A 427 -12.34 -25.80 -17.48
C ALA A 427 -11.57 -26.83 -16.63
N ARG A 428 -10.50 -26.38 -15.95
CA ARG A 428 -9.77 -27.22 -14.99
C ARG A 428 -10.65 -27.63 -13.82
N MET A 429 -11.43 -26.71 -13.26
CA MET A 429 -12.37 -26.98 -12.17
C MET A 429 -13.50 -27.93 -12.58
N ALA A 430 -13.95 -27.86 -13.84
CA ALA A 430 -14.90 -28.81 -14.43
C ALA A 430 -14.29 -30.20 -14.67
N GLY A 431 -12.96 -30.32 -14.60
CA GLY A 431 -12.23 -31.58 -14.75
C GLY A 431 -11.91 -31.92 -16.21
N ALA A 432 -11.78 -30.92 -17.09
CA ALA A 432 -11.26 -31.13 -18.45
C ALA A 432 -9.89 -31.86 -18.40
N SER A 433 -9.70 -32.84 -19.26
CA SER A 433 -8.46 -33.64 -19.30
C SER A 433 -7.35 -32.95 -20.09
N LYS A 434 -7.73 -32.08 -21.03
CA LYS A 434 -6.81 -31.31 -21.88
C LYS A 434 -7.34 -29.90 -22.08
N ILE A 435 -6.49 -28.90 -21.88
CA ILE A 435 -6.82 -27.48 -22.01
C ILE A 435 -5.72 -26.81 -22.83
N VAL A 436 -6.01 -26.54 -24.10
CA VAL A 436 -5.10 -25.92 -25.06
C VAL A 436 -5.29 -24.40 -25.02
N ALA A 437 -4.29 -23.68 -24.51
CA ALA A 437 -4.25 -22.23 -24.47
C ALA A 437 -3.63 -21.67 -25.75
N VAL A 438 -4.33 -20.78 -26.46
CA VAL A 438 -3.91 -20.23 -27.74
C VAL A 438 -3.82 -18.71 -27.64
N ASP A 439 -2.65 -18.13 -27.93
CA ASP A 439 -2.46 -16.66 -28.02
C ASP A 439 -1.36 -16.35 -29.01
N ILE A 440 -1.30 -15.10 -29.49
CA ILE A 440 -0.18 -14.61 -30.31
C ILE A 440 1.01 -14.13 -29.46
N ASN A 441 0.79 -13.96 -28.15
CA ASN A 441 1.81 -13.50 -27.21
C ASN A 441 2.24 -14.65 -26.28
N PRO A 442 3.45 -15.23 -26.49
CA PRO A 442 3.93 -16.34 -25.69
C PRO A 442 4.26 -15.97 -24.23
N ASP A 443 4.44 -14.69 -23.89
CA ASP A 443 4.71 -14.25 -22.52
C ASP A 443 3.57 -14.57 -21.55
N LYS A 444 2.36 -14.82 -22.08
CA LYS A 444 1.17 -15.18 -21.29
C LYS A 444 1.09 -16.66 -20.94
N PHE A 445 1.92 -17.52 -21.55
CA PHE A 445 1.81 -18.97 -21.43
C PHE A 445 2.15 -19.48 -20.04
N GLU A 446 3.15 -18.88 -19.37
CA GLU A 446 3.47 -19.23 -17.99
C GLU A 446 2.26 -19.05 -17.05
N ALA A 447 1.52 -17.94 -17.22
CA ALA A 447 0.30 -17.69 -16.48
C ALA A 447 -0.78 -18.72 -16.85
N ALA A 448 -1.02 -18.99 -18.13
CA ALA A 448 -2.01 -19.97 -18.57
C ALA A 448 -1.76 -21.38 -18.00
N ILE A 449 -0.52 -21.85 -18.01
CA ILE A 449 -0.13 -23.15 -17.41
C ILE A 449 -0.39 -23.15 -15.91
N LYS A 450 -0.01 -22.07 -15.20
CA LYS A 450 -0.26 -21.93 -13.76
C LYS A 450 -1.76 -22.03 -13.44
N GLU A 451 -2.59 -21.41 -14.25
CA GLU A 451 -4.05 -21.42 -14.08
C GLU A 451 -4.69 -22.76 -14.46
N GLY A 452 -4.12 -23.51 -15.39
CA GLY A 452 -4.59 -24.87 -15.68
C GLY A 452 -4.42 -25.38 -17.10
N ALA A 453 -3.85 -24.60 -18.01
CA ALA A 453 -3.60 -25.06 -19.36
C ALA A 453 -2.64 -26.26 -19.34
N THR A 454 -2.90 -27.24 -20.21
CA THR A 454 -2.02 -28.41 -20.40
C THR A 454 -1.04 -28.20 -21.53
N ASP A 455 -1.42 -27.38 -22.52
CA ASP A 455 -0.64 -27.09 -23.71
C ASP A 455 -0.81 -25.62 -24.07
N CYS A 456 0.22 -25.01 -24.66
CA CYS A 456 0.15 -23.65 -25.18
C CYS A 456 0.54 -23.61 -26.66
N VAL A 457 -0.15 -22.79 -27.45
CA VAL A 457 0.08 -22.63 -28.88
C VAL A 457 0.24 -21.15 -29.20
N ASP A 458 1.43 -20.78 -29.70
CA ASP A 458 1.63 -19.49 -30.36
C ASP A 458 1.04 -19.58 -31.77
N SER A 459 -0.14 -18.98 -31.96
CA SER A 459 -0.87 -19.03 -33.23
C SER A 459 -0.27 -18.14 -34.32
N LEU A 460 0.69 -17.27 -33.98
CA LEU A 460 1.36 -16.38 -34.93
C LEU A 460 2.70 -16.96 -35.40
N ASN A 461 3.54 -17.44 -34.48
CA ASN A 461 4.91 -17.87 -34.80
C ASN A 461 5.23 -19.33 -34.39
N GLY A 462 4.36 -20.01 -33.65
CA GLY A 462 4.63 -21.33 -33.07
C GLY A 462 4.18 -22.52 -33.92
N LEU A 463 3.61 -22.29 -35.10
CA LEU A 463 3.00 -23.35 -35.91
C LEU A 463 4.00 -24.00 -36.89
N PRO A 464 3.95 -25.33 -37.10
CA PRO A 464 4.70 -25.99 -38.16
C PRO A 464 4.35 -25.46 -39.54
N SER A 465 5.34 -25.46 -40.45
CA SER A 465 5.15 -24.97 -41.83
C SER A 465 3.97 -25.66 -42.52
N GLY A 466 3.06 -24.85 -43.09
CA GLY A 466 1.90 -25.33 -43.83
C GLY A 466 0.71 -25.78 -42.97
N LYS A 467 0.78 -25.67 -41.64
CA LYS A 467 -0.37 -25.94 -40.74
C LYS A 467 -0.96 -24.64 -40.19
N ASN A 468 -2.28 -24.55 -40.17
CA ASN A 468 -2.99 -23.55 -39.38
C ASN A 468 -3.24 -24.04 -37.94
N VAL A 469 -3.72 -23.15 -37.06
CA VAL A 469 -3.93 -23.47 -35.65
C VAL A 469 -4.93 -24.62 -35.46
N GLN A 470 -5.99 -24.69 -36.27
CA GLN A 470 -6.97 -25.78 -36.20
C GLN A 470 -6.33 -27.13 -36.55
N GLN A 471 -5.51 -27.20 -37.61
CA GLN A 471 -4.78 -28.39 -38.06
C GLN A 471 -3.59 -28.77 -37.18
N TYR A 472 -3.14 -27.85 -36.32
CA TYR A 472 -2.15 -28.16 -35.32
C TYR A 472 -2.82 -28.78 -34.09
N ILE A 473 -3.90 -28.14 -33.61
CA ILE A 473 -4.70 -28.69 -32.50
C ILE A 473 -5.26 -30.06 -32.89
N ALA A 474 -5.97 -30.16 -34.02
CA ALA A 474 -6.45 -31.42 -34.58
C ALA A 474 -5.32 -32.16 -35.30
N GLY A 475 -5.07 -33.40 -34.93
CA GLY A 475 -4.04 -34.27 -35.50
C GLY A 475 -2.64 -34.14 -34.89
N THR A 476 -2.34 -33.11 -34.07
CA THR A 476 -1.06 -33.04 -33.33
C THR A 476 -1.26 -33.03 -31.82
N LEU A 477 -2.08 -32.11 -31.30
CA LEU A 477 -2.36 -32.05 -29.86
C LEU A 477 -3.55 -32.94 -29.47
N THR A 478 -4.48 -33.13 -30.39
CA THR A 478 -5.67 -33.99 -30.24
C THR A 478 -5.80 -34.87 -31.48
N GLU A 479 -6.62 -35.91 -31.44
CA GLU A 479 -6.82 -36.79 -32.60
C GLU A 479 -7.71 -36.12 -33.66
N TRP A 480 -8.87 -35.57 -33.24
CA TRP A 480 -9.90 -35.06 -34.16
C TRP A 480 -10.32 -33.60 -33.92
N GLY A 481 -9.86 -32.96 -32.85
CA GLY A 481 -10.29 -31.63 -32.43
C GLY A 481 -10.52 -31.54 -30.93
N VAL A 482 -11.25 -30.51 -30.50
CA VAL A 482 -11.63 -30.29 -29.09
C VAL A 482 -13.14 -30.43 -28.92
N ASP A 483 -13.57 -30.85 -27.73
CA ASP A 483 -14.99 -30.94 -27.36
C ASP A 483 -15.61 -29.54 -27.20
N TYR A 484 -14.82 -28.59 -26.69
CA TYR A 484 -15.24 -27.19 -26.51
C TYR A 484 -14.16 -26.21 -26.97
N SER A 485 -14.57 -25.15 -27.64
CA SER A 485 -13.73 -24.00 -27.97
C SER A 485 -14.32 -22.71 -27.41
N PHE A 486 -13.46 -21.85 -26.86
CA PHE A 486 -13.81 -20.52 -26.37
C PHE A 486 -12.92 -19.49 -27.10
N ASP A 487 -13.51 -18.44 -27.63
CA ASP A 487 -12.84 -17.40 -28.45
C ASP A 487 -13.22 -15.97 -28.05
#